data_AF-A0A2D5U4D0-F1
#
_entry.id   AF-A0A2D5U4D0-F1
#
_cell.length_a   1.000
_cell.length_b   1.000
_cell.length_c   1.000
_cell.angle_alpha   90.00
_cell.angle_beta   90.00
_cell.angle_gamma   90.00
#
_symmetry.space_group_name_H-M   'P 1'
#
loop_
_entity.id
_entity.type
_entity.pdbx_description
1 polymer ?
#
loop_
_entity_poly.entity_id
_entity_poly.type
_entity_poly.pdbx_seq_one_letter_code
_entity_poly.pdbx_strand_id
1 'polypeptide(L)'
;MKIFILQTQDQRILNNDLEWSSEADRNAIFHTPHKDIAINQLIELNAKDISLRASVVECEADSKGRPVLTVGQQASNANSTASDQSNAA
;
A
#
# COMPACT_ATOMS: atom_id res chain seq x y z
N MET A 1 15.60 1.21 1.21
CA MET A 1 15.39 2.42 2.07
C MET A 1 14.10 2.16 2.82
N LYS A 2 14.09 2.39 4.13
CA LYS A 2 12.90 2.11 4.95
C LYS A 2 11.88 3.22 4.79
N ILE A 3 10.63 2.83 4.58
CA ILE A 3 9.45 3.70 4.56
C ILE A 3 8.37 3.08 5.45
N PHE A 4 7.37 3.88 5.79
CA PHE A 4 6.29 3.51 6.67
C PHE A 4 4.96 3.60 5.92
N ILE A 5 4.16 2.56 6.03
CA ILE A 5 2.79 2.46 5.48
C ILE A 5 1.81 2.20 6.63
N LEU A 6 0.51 2.34 6.36
CA LEU A 6 -0.54 1.97 7.29
C LEU A 6 -1.28 0.73 6.80
N GLN A 7 -1.48 -0.23 7.71
CA GLN A 7 -2.13 -1.50 7.41
C GLN A 7 -3.12 -1.88 8.51
N THR A 8 -4.31 -2.33 8.13
CA THR A 8 -5.32 -2.89 9.04
C THR A 8 -5.00 -4.32 9.46
N GLN A 9 -5.64 -4.79 10.54
CA GLN A 9 -5.51 -6.18 11.02
C GLN A 9 -5.87 -7.25 9.97
N ASP A 10 -6.72 -6.92 9.00
CA ASP A 10 -7.11 -7.78 7.87
C ASP A 10 -6.29 -7.51 6.59
N GLN A 11 -5.11 -6.89 6.75
CA GLN A 11 -4.10 -6.70 5.71
C GLN A 11 -4.47 -5.71 4.59
N ARG A 12 -5.56 -4.93 4.72
CA ARG A 12 -5.82 -3.80 3.82
C ARG A 12 -4.82 -2.67 4.07
N ILE A 13 -4.41 -2.01 3.00
CA ILE A 13 -3.42 -0.92 3.01
C ILE A 13 -4.13 0.39 2.72
N LEU A 14 -3.68 1.46 3.38
CA LEU A 14 -4.18 2.81 3.15
C LEU A 14 -3.64 3.37 1.82
N ASN A 15 -4.52 3.90 0.98
CA ASN A 15 -4.15 4.62 -0.23
C ASN A 15 -3.97 6.14 0.03
N ASN A 16 -3.54 6.89 -0.98
CA ASN A 16 -3.34 8.33 -0.93
C ASN A 16 -4.65 9.12 -0.72
N ASP A 17 -5.80 8.50 -1.03
CA ASP A 17 -7.14 9.06 -0.81
C ASP A 17 -7.68 8.77 0.60
N LEU A 18 -6.85 8.15 1.46
CA LEU A 18 -7.18 7.74 2.83
C LEU A 18 -8.27 6.66 2.93
N GLU A 19 -8.34 5.80 1.91
CA GLU A 19 -9.22 4.63 1.85
C GLU A 19 -8.44 3.32 2.04
N TRP A 20 -9.09 2.33 2.63
CA TRP A 20 -8.49 1.01 2.89
C TRP A 20 -8.78 0.05 1.74
N SER A 21 -7.74 -0.50 1.11
CA SER A 21 -7.88 -1.44 -0.01
C SER A 21 -7.03 -2.69 0.17
N SER A 22 -7.57 -3.85 -0.24
CA SER A 22 -6.83 -5.11 -0.40
C SER A 22 -6.10 -5.22 -1.74
N GLU A 23 -6.36 -4.29 -2.67
CA GLU A 23 -5.80 -4.27 -4.02
C GLU A 23 -5.14 -2.92 -4.30
N ALA A 24 -4.41 -2.37 -3.32
CA ALA A 24 -3.83 -1.05 -3.47
C ALA A 24 -2.78 -1.03 -4.60
N ASP A 25 -2.94 -0.17 -5.62
CA ASP A 25 -1.84 0.07 -6.58
C ASP A 25 -0.64 0.61 -5.80
N ARG A 26 0.55 0.04 -6.04
CA ARG A 26 1.79 0.48 -5.41
C ARG A 26 2.06 1.98 -5.58
N ASN A 27 1.57 2.59 -6.66
CA ASN A 27 1.71 4.03 -6.89
C ASN A 27 0.70 4.87 -6.09
N ALA A 28 -0.36 4.25 -5.60
CA ALA A 28 -1.44 4.89 -4.87
C ALA A 28 -1.38 4.63 -3.35
N ILE A 29 -0.37 3.93 -2.84
CA ILE A 29 -0.22 3.64 -1.41
C ILE A 29 0.31 4.87 -0.67
N PHE A 30 -0.36 5.23 0.42
CA PHE A 30 0.18 6.18 1.38
C PHE A 30 1.46 5.62 1.99
N HIS A 31 2.56 6.36 1.83
CA HIS A 31 3.84 6.02 2.43
C HIS A 31 4.62 7.27 2.81
N THR A 32 5.47 7.14 3.82
CA THR A 32 6.34 8.23 4.28
C THR A 32 7.68 7.67 4.75
N PRO A 33 8.81 8.37 4.53
CA PRO A 33 10.09 7.98 5.11
C PRO A 33 10.16 8.24 6.63
N HIS A 34 9.18 8.95 7.20
CA HIS A 34 9.19 9.41 8.58
C HIS A 34 8.10 8.73 9.42
N LYS A 35 8.50 8.02 10.48
CA LYS A 35 7.59 7.22 11.31
C LYS A 35 6.56 8.07 12.07
N ASP A 36 6.97 9.23 12.54
CA ASP A 36 6.11 10.21 13.22
C ASP A 36 4.98 10.70 12.31
N ILE A 37 5.25 10.95 11.03
CA ILE A 37 4.21 11.29 10.04
C ILE A 37 3.19 10.14 9.91
N ALA A 38 3.65 8.88 9.83
CA ALA A 38 2.74 7.74 9.76
C ALA A 38 1.90 7.58 11.04
N ILE A 39 2.50 7.81 12.22
CA ILE A 39 1.79 7.80 13.50
C ILE A 39 0.73 8.90 13.56
N ASN A 40 1.07 10.13 13.16
CA ASN A 40 0.13 11.24 13.11
C ASN A 40 -1.06 10.91 12.20
N GLN A 41 -0.79 10.36 11.01
CA GLN A 41 -1.85 9.93 10.11
C GLN A 41 -2.76 8.86 10.73
N LEU A 42 -2.17 7.88 11.44
CA LEU A 42 -2.94 6.85 12.14
C LEU A 42 -3.81 7.44 13.27
N ILE A 43 -3.30 8.42 14.01
CA ILE A 43 -4.05 9.12 15.05
C ILE A 43 -5.26 9.84 14.43
N GLU A 44 -5.08 10.54 13.32
CA GLU A 44 -6.17 11.23 12.61
C GLU A 44 -7.26 10.27 12.13
N LEU A 45 -6.87 9.08 11.63
CA LEU A 45 -7.82 8.05 11.20
C LEU A 45 -8.57 7.44 12.38
N ASN A 46 -7.87 7.13 13.47
CA ASN A 46 -8.49 6.62 14.69
C ASN A 46 -9.42 7.64 15.36
N ALA A 47 -9.15 8.95 15.22
CA ALA A 47 -10.05 9.99 15.71
C ALA A 47 -11.38 10.02 14.94
N LYS A 48 -11.40 9.61 13.66
CA LYS A 48 -12.61 9.49 12.83
C LYS A 48 -13.33 8.16 13.06
N ASP A 49 -12.57 7.08 13.27
CA ASP A 49 -13.10 5.74 13.58
C ASP A 49 -12.31 5.11 14.74
N ILE A 50 -12.85 5.21 15.95
CA ILE A 50 -12.24 4.65 17.16
C ILE A 50 -12.22 3.11 17.18
N SER A 51 -12.99 2.46 16.30
CA SER A 51 -13.03 1.01 16.17
C SER A 51 -11.96 0.47 15.22
N LEU A 52 -11.34 1.34 14.42
CA LEU A 52 -10.27 1.00 13.51
C LEU A 52 -9.10 0.34 14.26
N ARG A 53 -8.62 -0.77 13.71
CA ARG A 53 -7.43 -1.49 14.18
C ARG A 53 -6.43 -1.55 13.04
N ALA A 54 -5.61 -0.53 12.97
CA ALA A 54 -4.51 -0.41 12.02
C ALA A 54 -3.19 -0.15 12.74
N SER A 55 -2.09 -0.40 12.04
CA SER A 55 -0.73 -0.29 12.55
C SER A 55 0.18 0.37 11.53
N VAL A 56 1.23 1.01 12.03
CA VAL A 56 2.34 1.48 11.21
C VAL A 56 3.25 0.29 10.91
N VAL A 57 3.43 0.00 9.62
CA VAL A 57 4.27 -1.10 9.15
C VAL A 57 5.48 -0.52 8.42
N GLU A 58 6.66 -1.00 8.79
CA GLU A 58 7.90 -0.69 8.08
C GLU A 58 8.01 -1.54 6.81
N CYS A 59 8.37 -0.92 5.70
CA CYS A 59 8.43 -1.51 4.37
C CYS A 59 9.69 -1.03 3.65
N GLU A 60 10.28 -1.88 2.81
CA GLU A 60 11.37 -1.46 1.93
C GLU A 60 10.82 -0.68 0.73
N ALA A 61 11.56 0.34 0.30
CA ALA A 61 11.27 1.08 -0.92
C ALA A 61 12.06 0.52 -2.12
N ASP A 62 11.43 0.54 -3.30
CA ASP A 62 12.07 0.25 -4.57
C ASP A 62 13.02 1.39 -5.00
N SER A 63 13.68 1.24 -6.15
CA SER A 63 14.58 2.26 -6.69
C SER A 63 13.91 3.60 -7.03
N LYS A 64 12.57 3.64 -7.04
CA LYS A 64 11.75 4.84 -7.28
C LYS A 64 11.10 5.36 -5.99
N GLY A 65 11.45 4.81 -4.83
CA GLY A 65 10.91 5.23 -3.53
C GLY A 65 9.54 4.63 -3.18
N ARG A 66 9.02 3.68 -3.95
CA ARG A 66 7.69 3.09 -3.75
C ARG A 66 7.75 1.85 -2.85
N PRO A 67 6.70 1.55 -2.06
CA PRO A 67 6.67 0.37 -1.21
C PRO A 67 6.79 -0.95 -1.97
N VAL A 68 7.69 -1.81 -1.49
CA VAL A 68 7.85 -3.19 -1.93
C VAL A 68 7.01 -4.08 -1.01
N LEU A 69 5.82 -4.44 -1.49
CA LEU A 69 4.90 -5.28 -0.73
C LEU A 69 5.26 -6.76 -0.85
N THR A 70 5.33 -7.46 0.28
CA THR A 70 5.66 -8.90 0.36
C THR A 70 4.38 -9.75 0.26
N VAL A 71 4.50 -11.00 -0.19
CA VAL A 71 3.38 -11.95 -0.30
C VAL A 71 2.60 -12.04 1.02
N GLY A 72 1.32 -11.65 0.98
CA GLY A 72 0.45 -11.39 2.14
C GLY A 72 -0.15 -9.97 2.08
N GLN A 73 0.66 -9.01 1.67
CA GLN A 73 0.28 -7.62 1.40
C GLN A 73 -0.08 -7.51 -0.09
N GLN A 74 -1.35 -7.77 -0.43
CA GLN A 74 -1.78 -7.79 -1.82
C GLN A 74 -1.84 -6.36 -2.40
N ALA A 75 -1.06 -6.14 -3.44
CA ALA A 75 -1.16 -5.00 -4.35
C ALA A 75 -1.13 -5.55 -5.76
N SER A 76 -2.28 -5.49 -6.41
CA SER A 76 -2.50 -6.06 -7.73
C SER A 76 -2.01 -5.06 -8.78
N ASN A 77 -0.79 -5.23 -9.28
CA ASN A 77 -0.38 -4.61 -10.54
C ASN A 77 -0.31 -5.71 -11.61
N ALA A 78 -1.47 -6.11 -12.13
CA ALA A 78 -1.53 -6.94 -13.32
C ALA A 78 -1.15 -6.10 -14.54
N ASN A 79 0.14 -6.10 -14.90
CA ASN A 79 0.59 -5.56 -16.17
C ASN A 79 0.26 -6.58 -17.26
N SER A 80 -0.95 -6.51 -17.82
CA SER A 80 -1.33 -7.29 -18.99
C SER A 80 -0.61 -6.78 -20.23
N THR A 81 0.59 -7.29 -20.50
CA THR A 81 1.25 -7.15 -21.81
C THR A 81 1.68 -8.52 -22.30
N ALA A 82 0.88 -9.09 -23.20
CA ALA A 82 1.27 -9.93 -24.34
C ALA A 82 0.09 -10.81 -24.77
N SER A 83 -0.76 -10.29 -25.65
CA SER A 83 -1.47 -11.12 -26.61
C SER A 83 -1.02 -10.70 -27.99
N ASP A 84 0.15 -11.20 -28.39
CA ASP A 84 0.55 -11.27 -29.79
C ASP A 84 -0.42 -12.24 -30.47
N GLN A 85 -1.44 -11.68 -31.14
CA GLN A 85 -2.16 -12.39 -32.18
C GLN A 85 -1.24 -12.55 -33.38
N SER A 86 -0.68 -13.75 -33.55
CA SER A 86 -0.17 -14.23 -34.83
C SER A 86 -0.71 -15.63 -35.03
N ASN A 87 -1.91 -15.74 -35.61
CA ASN A 87 -2.42 -17.01 -36.11
C ASN A 87 -2.14 -17.06 -37.61
N ALA A 88 -1.07 -17.77 -37.97
CA ALA A 88 -0.75 -18.17 -39.33
C ALA A 88 -0.57 -19.69 -39.36
N ALA A 89 -1.57 -20.39 -39.89
CA ALA A 89 -1.51 -21.65 -40.65
C ALA A 89 -2.94 -22.13 -40.94
#